data_AF-A0A954J849-F1
#
_entry.id   AF-A0A954J849-F1
#
_cell.length_a   1.000
_cell.length_b   1.000
_cell.length_c   1.000
_cell.angle_alpha   90.00
_cell.angle_beta   90.00
_cell.angle_gamma   90.00
#
_symmetry.space_group_name_H-M   'P 1'
#
loop_
_entity.id
_entity.type
_entity.pdbx_description
1 polymer ?
#
loop_
_entity_poly.entity_id
_entity_poly.type
_entity_poly.pdbx_seq_one_letter_code
_entity_poly.pdbx_strand_id
1 'polypeptide(L)'
;MSDFTSRRWKPWTAAIALLLFAVCVGWATAQFPLQRVHYSKIRIVAEYPHDRNAFTQGLLIDEGQLLEGTGQHGESKLRRVDLETGQVLTEVSLPEQYFGEGIAVAHGELFQLTWKNRVGFVYDVETLEHKRTVRYSGEGWGLTFDGEFLILSDGSATLRFIDPETFHVKRRLAVYDGRKPISSLNELEYVEGEVWANIWYDDKIARIDPATGRVVGWIDLKGLKPRSLLLNREAVHNGIAYDPKSRRIFLTGKNWPTLYEVEIVP
;
A
#
# COMPACT_ATOMS: atom_id res chain seq x y z
N MET A 1 56.88 -61.75 56.66
CA MET A 1 55.59 -62.47 56.59
C MET A 1 54.55 -61.50 56.07
N SER A 2 53.90 -61.91 54.98
CA SER A 2 52.77 -61.30 54.26
C SER A 2 52.19 -59.98 54.80
N ASP A 3 52.14 -58.95 53.95
CA ASP A 3 50.82 -58.53 53.49
C ASP A 3 50.85 -57.80 52.14
N PHE A 4 49.80 -58.08 51.38
CA PHE A 4 49.53 -57.64 50.01
C PHE A 4 48.74 -56.32 50.05
N THR A 5 48.52 -55.74 48.86
CA THR A 5 47.59 -54.62 48.57
C THR A 5 48.14 -53.21 48.88
N SER A 6 47.93 -52.16 48.09
CA SER A 6 47.35 -52.00 46.76
C SER A 6 47.79 -50.63 46.23
N ARG A 7 48.00 -50.53 44.91
CA ARG A 7 48.18 -49.28 44.16
C ARG A 7 47.01 -48.33 44.39
N ARG A 8 47.29 -47.04 44.65
CA ARG A 8 46.41 -45.94 44.22
C ARG A 8 47.22 -44.76 43.68
N TRP A 9 47.23 -44.65 42.35
CA TRP A 9 47.58 -43.42 41.64
C TRP A 9 46.51 -42.37 41.93
N LYS A 10 46.90 -41.15 42.33
CA LYS A 10 46.00 -40.01 42.44
C LYS A 10 46.08 -39.18 41.14
N PRO A 11 45.03 -39.14 40.31
CA PRO A 11 45.00 -38.29 39.14
C PRO A 11 44.58 -36.87 39.56
N TRP A 12 45.51 -35.91 39.51
CA TRP A 12 45.20 -34.48 39.59
C TRP A 12 45.37 -33.85 38.20
N THR A 13 44.51 -34.21 37.24
CA THR A 13 44.38 -33.49 35.95
C THR A 13 42.98 -33.67 35.34
N ALA A 14 41.92 -33.42 36.11
CA ALA A 14 40.56 -33.38 35.55
C ALA A 14 39.66 -32.44 36.35
N ALA A 15 39.94 -31.12 36.29
CA ALA A 15 39.07 -30.12 36.90
C ALA A 15 38.94 -28.81 36.09
N ILE A 16 39.30 -28.81 34.79
CA ILE A 16 39.06 -27.66 33.89
C ILE A 16 38.55 -28.17 32.52
N ALA A 17 37.51 -29.00 32.55
CA ALA A 17 36.81 -29.43 31.32
C ALA A 17 35.29 -29.57 31.50
N LEU A 18 34.73 -29.00 32.57
CA LEU A 18 33.29 -29.12 32.91
C LEU A 18 32.72 -27.80 33.46
N LEU A 19 33.25 -26.68 32.98
CA LEU A 19 32.74 -25.32 33.25
C LEU A 19 32.73 -24.44 31.99
N LEU A 20 32.65 -25.08 30.82
CA LEU A 20 32.41 -24.43 29.51
C LEU A 20 31.26 -25.09 28.73
N PHE A 21 30.40 -25.86 29.41
CA PHE A 21 29.26 -26.56 28.77
C PHE A 21 27.89 -26.22 29.38
N ALA A 22 27.77 -25.13 30.15
CA ALA A 22 26.55 -24.83 30.91
C ALA A 22 26.03 -23.38 30.80
N VAL A 23 26.44 -22.59 29.81
CA VAL A 23 25.75 -21.32 29.48
C VAL A 23 25.64 -21.13 27.97
N CYS A 24 25.11 -22.15 27.28
CA CYS A 24 24.78 -22.10 25.85
C CYS A 24 23.35 -22.58 25.58
N VAL A 25 22.37 -22.29 26.45
CA VAL A 25 20.94 -22.43 26.10
C VAL A 25 20.14 -21.36 26.84
N GLY A 26 20.30 -20.12 26.40
CA GLY A 26 19.52 -18.98 26.85
C GLY A 26 19.19 -18.06 25.68
N TRP A 27 19.01 -18.61 24.48
CA TRP A 27 18.29 -17.89 23.43
C TRP A 27 16.84 -17.85 23.89
N ALA A 28 16.53 -16.88 24.75
CA ALA A 28 15.16 -16.43 24.93
C ALA A 28 14.69 -16.08 23.53
N THR A 29 13.93 -16.97 22.91
CA THR A 29 13.11 -16.61 21.77
C THR A 29 12.20 -15.54 22.32
N ALA A 30 12.50 -14.27 22.03
CA ALA A 30 11.57 -13.19 22.25
C ALA A 30 10.36 -13.53 21.39
N GLN A 31 9.40 -14.24 22.00
CA GLN A 31 8.08 -14.44 21.45
C GLN A 31 7.43 -13.08 21.54
N PHE A 32 7.67 -12.23 20.53
CA PHE A 32 6.82 -11.08 20.32
C PHE A 32 5.39 -11.60 20.28
N PRO A 33 4.49 -11.13 21.17
CA PRO A 33 3.11 -11.58 21.13
C PRO A 33 2.61 -11.32 19.72
N LEU A 34 2.01 -12.34 19.10
CA LEU A 34 1.28 -12.18 17.85
C LEU A 34 0.13 -11.22 18.15
N GLN A 35 0.37 -9.93 17.89
CA GLN A 35 -0.66 -8.92 17.98
C GLN A 35 -1.75 -9.33 16.99
N ARG A 36 -2.98 -9.50 17.48
CA ARG A 36 -4.10 -9.87 16.61
C ARG A 36 -4.29 -8.76 15.60
N VAL A 37 -4.24 -9.11 14.31
CA VAL A 37 -4.64 -8.19 13.25
C VAL A 37 -6.15 -8.01 13.35
N HIS A 38 -6.58 -6.76 13.44
CA HIS A 38 -7.99 -6.41 13.54
C HIS A 38 -8.65 -6.48 12.15
N TYR A 39 -9.85 -7.03 12.09
CA TYR A 39 -10.68 -6.97 10.89
C TYR A 39 -11.79 -5.98 11.15
N SER A 40 -11.89 -4.98 10.29
CA SER A 40 -12.94 -3.98 10.29
C SER A 40 -13.86 -4.19 9.10
N LYS A 41 -15.11 -3.79 9.25
CA LYS A 41 -16.07 -3.71 8.14
C LYS A 41 -16.20 -2.25 7.73
N ILE A 42 -16.87 -2.05 6.60
CA ILE A 42 -17.33 -0.74 6.19
C ILE A 42 -18.82 -0.56 6.49
N ARG A 43 -19.22 0.68 6.72
CA ARG A 43 -20.61 1.13 6.65
C ARG A 43 -20.70 2.25 5.62
N ILE A 44 -21.53 2.07 4.60
CA ILE A 44 -21.78 3.12 3.59
C ILE A 44 -22.49 4.28 4.26
N VAL A 45 -21.96 5.49 4.06
CA VAL A 45 -22.51 6.76 4.54
C VAL A 45 -23.26 7.47 3.42
N ALA A 46 -22.65 7.52 2.23
CA ALA A 46 -23.21 8.13 1.05
C ALA A 46 -22.72 7.43 -0.23
N GLU A 47 -23.46 7.64 -1.31
CA GLU A 47 -23.13 7.15 -2.65
C GLU A 47 -23.09 8.33 -3.62
N TYR A 48 -22.05 8.38 -4.44
CA TYR A 48 -21.80 9.42 -5.43
C TYR A 48 -21.73 8.80 -6.84
N PRO A 49 -22.18 9.50 -7.89
CA PRO A 49 -22.01 9.03 -9.26
C PRO A 49 -20.52 8.87 -9.61
N HIS A 50 -20.19 7.80 -10.31
CA HIS A 50 -18.85 7.55 -10.83
C HIS A 50 -18.92 7.10 -12.30
N ASP A 51 -17.92 7.49 -13.10
CA ASP A 51 -17.87 7.19 -14.53
C ASP A 51 -17.67 5.68 -14.75
N ARG A 52 -18.62 5.04 -15.46
CA ARG A 52 -18.57 3.61 -15.79
C ARG A 52 -17.43 3.27 -16.76
N ASN A 53 -16.85 4.26 -17.42
CA ASN A 53 -15.72 4.08 -18.32
C ASN A 53 -14.37 4.35 -17.64
N ALA A 54 -14.36 4.82 -16.39
CA ALA A 54 -13.12 5.05 -15.65
C ALA A 54 -12.54 3.72 -15.14
N PHE A 55 -11.44 3.29 -15.74
CA PHE A 55 -10.63 2.19 -15.21
C PHE A 55 -9.71 2.74 -14.13
N THR A 56 -10.27 3.01 -12.94
CA THR A 56 -9.60 3.68 -11.82
C THR A 56 -8.30 2.99 -11.41
N GLN A 57 -7.20 3.74 -11.38
CA GLN A 57 -5.88 3.27 -10.98
C GLN A 57 -5.19 4.12 -9.91
N GLY A 58 -5.66 5.35 -9.70
CA GLY A 58 -5.32 6.16 -8.54
C GLY A 58 -6.45 7.12 -8.21
N LEU A 59 -6.67 7.39 -6.93
CA LEU A 59 -7.77 8.22 -6.47
C LEU A 59 -7.30 9.01 -5.25
N LEU A 60 -7.60 10.31 -5.18
CA LEU A 60 -7.35 11.09 -3.95
C LEU A 60 -8.31 12.28 -3.85
N ILE A 61 -8.46 12.80 -2.63
CA ILE A 61 -9.13 14.09 -2.40
C ILE A 61 -8.07 15.16 -2.18
N ASP A 62 -8.15 16.22 -2.97
CA ASP A 62 -7.32 17.42 -2.83
C ASP A 62 -8.24 18.64 -2.74
N GLU A 63 -8.17 19.38 -1.64
CA GLU A 63 -8.97 20.58 -1.39
C GLU A 63 -10.49 20.39 -1.63
N GLY A 64 -11.02 19.20 -1.30
CA GLY A 64 -12.44 18.84 -1.44
C GLY A 64 -12.86 18.40 -2.85
N GLN A 65 -11.92 18.33 -3.80
CA GLN A 65 -12.16 17.83 -5.15
C GLN A 65 -11.56 16.43 -5.33
N LEU A 66 -12.19 15.63 -6.18
CA LEU A 66 -11.72 14.30 -6.51
C LEU A 66 -10.72 14.38 -7.65
N LEU A 67 -9.52 13.84 -7.45
CA LEU A 67 -8.55 13.61 -8.51
C LEU A 67 -8.49 12.11 -8.80
N GLU A 68 -8.44 11.77 -10.08
CA GLU A 68 -8.47 10.39 -10.53
C GLU A 68 -7.49 10.14 -11.68
N GLY A 69 -6.64 9.13 -11.52
CA GLY A 69 -5.84 8.53 -12.58
C GLY A 69 -6.55 7.31 -13.15
N THR A 70 -6.80 7.28 -14.46
CA THR A 70 -7.42 6.14 -15.13
C THR A 70 -6.45 5.43 -16.07
N GLY A 71 -6.50 4.11 -16.08
CA GLY A 71 -5.75 3.25 -17.00
C GLY A 71 -6.52 2.93 -18.29
N GLN A 72 -5.90 2.10 -19.14
CA GLN A 72 -6.26 1.62 -20.49
C GLN A 72 -5.38 2.22 -21.61
N HIS A 73 -4.88 1.35 -22.48
CA HIS A 73 -4.04 1.76 -23.62
C HIS A 73 -4.82 2.66 -24.57
N GLY A 74 -4.27 3.84 -24.88
CA GLY A 74 -4.95 4.85 -25.71
C GLY A 74 -6.02 5.67 -24.99
N GLU A 75 -6.41 5.31 -23.76
CA GLU A 75 -7.53 5.93 -23.04
C GLU A 75 -7.16 6.44 -21.64
N SER A 76 -5.89 6.30 -21.24
CA SER A 76 -5.43 6.70 -19.91
C SER A 76 -5.46 8.22 -19.75
N LYS A 77 -5.95 8.67 -18.59
CA LYS A 77 -6.15 10.10 -18.29
C LYS A 77 -5.79 10.41 -16.85
N LEU A 78 -5.51 11.68 -16.61
CA LEU A 78 -5.60 12.33 -15.30
C LEU A 78 -6.82 13.25 -15.30
N ARG A 79 -7.65 13.19 -14.27
CA ARG A 79 -8.94 13.88 -14.22
C ARG A 79 -9.13 14.59 -12.89
N ARG A 80 -9.72 15.79 -12.95
CA ARG A 80 -10.33 16.48 -11.81
C ARG A 80 -11.84 16.36 -11.95
N VAL A 81 -12.48 15.86 -10.91
CA VAL A 81 -13.89 15.46 -10.91
C VAL A 81 -14.61 16.15 -9.75
N ASP A 82 -15.80 16.65 -10.04
CA ASP A 82 -16.72 17.14 -9.01
C ASP A 82 -17.25 15.95 -8.21
N LEU A 83 -17.00 15.95 -6.89
CA LEU A 83 -17.32 14.83 -6.02
C LEU A 83 -18.82 14.52 -5.97
N GLU A 84 -19.67 15.55 -5.94
CA GLU A 84 -21.12 15.38 -5.74
C GLU A 84 -21.83 14.86 -6.99
N THR A 85 -21.41 15.36 -8.16
CA THR A 85 -22.08 15.07 -9.44
C THR A 85 -21.37 13.98 -10.26
N GLY A 86 -20.09 13.70 -9.97
CA GLY A 86 -19.24 12.85 -10.80
C GLY A 86 -18.85 13.47 -12.14
N GLN A 87 -19.11 14.77 -12.34
CA GLN A 87 -18.77 15.47 -13.58
C GLN A 87 -17.26 15.71 -13.66
N VAL A 88 -16.66 15.34 -14.79
CA VAL A 88 -15.27 15.70 -15.09
C VAL A 88 -15.19 17.21 -15.35
N LEU A 89 -14.44 17.92 -14.52
CA LEU A 89 -14.21 19.36 -14.59
C LEU A 89 -13.05 19.69 -15.53
N THR A 90 -11.99 18.89 -15.46
CA THR A 90 -10.82 19.02 -16.32
C THR A 90 -10.13 17.67 -16.45
N GLU A 91 -9.50 17.41 -17.59
CA GLU A 91 -8.75 16.18 -17.81
C GLU A 91 -7.58 16.39 -18.75
N VAL A 92 -6.56 15.54 -18.60
CA VAL A 92 -5.40 15.47 -19.48
C VAL A 92 -5.20 14.03 -19.91
N SER A 93 -5.15 13.78 -21.21
CA SER A 93 -4.86 12.46 -21.75
C SER A 93 -3.36 12.16 -21.72
N LEU A 94 -3.01 10.95 -21.32
CA LEU A 94 -1.66 10.43 -21.54
C LEU A 94 -1.47 10.06 -23.02
N PRO A 95 -0.26 10.17 -23.58
CA PRO A 95 0.05 9.63 -24.89
C PRO A 95 -0.26 8.12 -24.96
N GLU A 96 -0.76 7.65 -26.10
CA GLU A 96 -1.38 6.32 -26.27
C GLU A 96 -0.50 5.13 -25.83
N GLN A 97 0.83 5.28 -25.91
CA GLN A 97 1.79 4.25 -25.51
C GLN A 97 1.87 4.03 -23.99
N TYR A 98 1.30 4.92 -23.18
CA TYR A 98 1.33 4.85 -21.73
C TYR A 98 0.01 4.34 -21.18
N PHE A 99 0.11 3.42 -20.23
CA PHE A 99 -0.99 2.98 -19.40
C PHE A 99 -0.86 3.69 -18.04
N GLY A 100 -1.80 4.58 -17.73
CA GLY A 100 -1.82 5.38 -16.50
C GLY A 100 -2.15 4.53 -15.27
N GLU A 101 -1.46 4.83 -14.17
CA GLU A 101 -1.60 4.12 -12.90
C GLU A 101 -1.84 5.13 -11.75
N GLY A 102 -1.37 4.82 -10.54
CA GLY A 102 -1.57 5.59 -9.31
C GLY A 102 -1.11 7.05 -9.40
N ILE A 103 -1.80 7.89 -8.64
CA ILE A 103 -1.54 9.33 -8.56
C ILE A 103 -1.30 9.76 -7.11
N ALA A 104 -0.54 10.82 -6.90
CA ALA A 104 -0.38 11.44 -5.58
C ALA A 104 -0.07 12.93 -5.73
N VAL A 105 -0.46 13.74 -4.74
CA VAL A 105 -0.09 15.16 -4.65
C VAL A 105 1.00 15.32 -3.59
N ALA A 106 2.10 15.98 -3.96
CA ALA A 106 3.18 16.35 -3.06
C ALA A 106 3.69 17.76 -3.41
N HIS A 107 3.75 18.63 -2.40
CA HIS A 107 4.31 19.99 -2.53
C HIS A 107 3.72 20.83 -3.69
N GLY A 108 2.41 20.71 -3.94
CA GLY A 108 1.72 21.44 -5.02
C GLY A 108 1.91 20.82 -6.41
N GLU A 109 2.52 19.65 -6.51
CA GLU A 109 2.65 18.90 -7.77
C GLU A 109 1.85 17.61 -7.69
N LEU A 110 1.22 17.23 -8.81
CA LEU A 110 0.52 15.97 -8.98
C LEU A 110 1.40 15.02 -9.80
N PHE A 111 1.68 13.85 -9.24
CA PHE A 111 2.45 12.79 -9.87
C PHE A 111 1.50 11.71 -10.38
N GLN A 112 1.66 11.25 -11.62
CA GLN A 112 0.95 10.10 -12.18
C GLN A 112 1.96 9.05 -12.66
N LEU A 113 1.82 7.82 -12.18
CA LEU A 113 2.63 6.69 -12.61
C LEU A 113 2.13 6.11 -13.93
N THR A 114 2.99 5.30 -14.55
CA THR A 114 2.61 4.39 -15.63
C THR A 114 2.93 2.94 -15.26
N TRP A 115 2.24 2.00 -15.88
CA TRP A 115 2.38 0.58 -15.51
C TRP A 115 3.79 0.03 -15.76
N LYS A 116 4.17 -0.17 -17.03
CA LYS A 116 5.45 -0.83 -17.40
C LYS A 116 6.47 0.10 -18.02
N ASN A 117 6.06 1.32 -18.36
CA ASN A 117 6.87 2.22 -19.17
C ASN A 117 8.02 2.86 -18.38
N ARG A 118 8.04 2.74 -17.03
CA ARG A 118 9.10 3.29 -16.16
C ARG A 118 9.21 4.81 -16.23
N VAL A 119 8.08 5.46 -16.51
CA VAL A 119 7.95 6.91 -16.65
C VAL A 119 6.80 7.38 -15.76
N GLY A 120 7.02 8.45 -15.00
CA GLY A 120 5.96 9.18 -14.31
C GLY A 120 5.80 10.56 -14.94
N PHE A 121 4.60 11.09 -14.88
CA PHE A 121 4.28 12.44 -15.33
C PHE A 121 4.02 13.31 -14.11
N VAL A 122 4.51 14.55 -14.16
CA VAL A 122 4.34 15.53 -13.09
C VAL A 122 3.61 16.74 -13.65
N TYR A 123 2.56 17.13 -12.95
CA TYR A 123 1.67 18.20 -13.32
C TYR A 123 1.64 19.26 -12.23
N ASP A 124 1.30 20.48 -12.62
CA ASP A 124 0.80 21.46 -11.67
C ASP A 124 -0.55 20.99 -11.13
N VAL A 125 -0.72 20.90 -9.80
CA VAL A 125 -1.94 20.30 -9.24
C VAL A 125 -3.17 21.13 -9.61
N GLU A 126 -3.09 22.46 -9.55
CA GLU A 126 -4.22 23.36 -9.78
C GLU A 126 -4.72 23.31 -11.23
N THR A 127 -3.79 23.36 -12.18
CA THR A 127 -4.11 23.51 -13.61
C THR A 127 -4.10 22.20 -14.40
N LEU A 128 -3.51 21.15 -13.84
CA LEU A 128 -3.12 19.91 -14.53
C LEU A 128 -2.17 20.15 -15.72
N GLU A 129 -1.49 21.30 -15.80
CA GLU A 129 -0.48 21.54 -16.83
C GLU A 129 0.70 20.58 -16.62
N HIS A 130 1.08 19.85 -17.66
CA HIS A 130 2.24 18.96 -17.60
C HIS A 130 3.53 19.77 -17.44
N LYS A 131 4.26 19.54 -16.34
CA LYS A 131 5.51 20.21 -16.02
C LYS A 131 6.71 19.43 -16.52
N ARG A 132 6.79 18.15 -16.17
CA ARG A 132 7.95 17.28 -16.47
C ARG A 132 7.61 15.81 -16.41
N THR A 133 8.53 14.99 -16.92
CA THR A 133 8.53 13.55 -16.69
C THR A 133 9.65 13.15 -15.75
N VAL A 134 9.40 12.07 -15.01
CA VAL A 134 10.37 11.42 -14.11
C VAL A 134 10.53 9.96 -14.53
N ARG A 135 11.65 9.33 -14.15
CA ARG A 135 11.93 7.93 -14.45
C ARG A 135 12.09 7.14 -13.17
N TYR A 136 11.67 5.88 -13.20
CA TYR A 136 11.83 4.95 -12.09
C TYR A 136 12.09 3.53 -12.58
N SER A 137 12.59 2.67 -11.69
CA SER A 137 12.78 1.25 -11.98
C SER A 137 11.53 0.43 -11.67
N GLY A 138 11.30 -0.69 -12.37
CA GLY A 138 10.20 -1.60 -12.09
C GLY A 138 8.85 -1.11 -12.64
N GLU A 139 7.77 -1.75 -12.22
CA GLU A 139 6.40 -1.29 -12.52
C GLU A 139 5.99 -0.15 -11.58
N GLY A 140 4.90 0.56 -11.90
CA GLY A 140 4.23 1.48 -10.98
C GLY A 140 2.76 1.13 -10.91
N TRP A 141 2.21 0.95 -9.71
CA TRP A 141 0.81 0.59 -9.47
C TRP A 141 0.17 1.72 -8.67
N GLY A 142 0.10 1.64 -7.33
CA GLY A 142 -0.39 2.73 -6.49
C GLY A 142 0.68 3.74 -6.12
N LEU A 143 0.24 4.96 -5.79
CA LEU A 143 1.07 6.06 -5.30
C LEU A 143 0.29 6.81 -4.23
N THR A 144 0.94 7.19 -3.12
CA THR A 144 0.38 8.15 -2.14
C THR A 144 1.52 9.00 -1.55
N PHE A 145 1.23 9.92 -0.64
CA PHE A 145 2.21 10.81 -0.03
C PHE A 145 2.02 10.86 1.49
N ASP A 146 3.09 10.62 2.27
CA ASP A 146 3.02 10.62 3.74
C ASP A 146 3.32 11.99 4.38
N GLY A 147 3.57 13.03 3.57
CA GLY A 147 4.03 14.34 4.01
C GLY A 147 5.53 14.58 3.82
N GLU A 148 6.32 13.52 3.60
CA GLU A 148 7.76 13.57 3.38
C GLU A 148 8.19 12.81 2.11
N PHE A 149 7.66 11.61 1.90
CA PHE A 149 7.97 10.73 0.77
C PHE A 149 6.71 10.36 -0.01
N LEU A 150 6.87 10.27 -1.33
CA LEU A 150 5.96 9.50 -2.15
C LEU A 150 6.14 8.01 -1.83
N ILE A 151 5.04 7.28 -1.70
CA ILE A 151 5.03 5.85 -1.42
C ILE A 151 4.42 5.13 -2.61
N LEU A 152 5.20 4.25 -3.23
CA LEU A 152 4.81 3.55 -4.45
C LEU A 152 4.69 2.04 -4.19
N SER A 153 3.62 1.44 -4.70
CA SER A 153 3.46 -0.01 -4.84
C SER A 153 3.66 -0.44 -6.30
N ASP A 154 3.95 -1.72 -6.51
CA ASP A 154 4.20 -2.29 -7.84
C ASP A 154 3.66 -3.72 -7.99
N GLY A 155 2.62 -4.07 -7.21
CA GLY A 155 2.07 -5.42 -7.15
C GLY A 155 2.94 -6.42 -6.38
N SER A 156 4.18 -6.08 -6.02
CA SER A 156 4.99 -6.90 -5.11
C SER A 156 4.58 -6.69 -3.65
N ALA A 157 5.27 -7.38 -2.73
CA ALA A 157 5.13 -7.18 -1.30
C ALA A 157 6.06 -6.07 -0.76
N THR A 158 6.49 -5.12 -1.58
CA THR A 158 7.42 -4.05 -1.18
C THR A 158 6.86 -2.69 -1.57
N LEU A 159 6.82 -1.78 -0.59
CA LEU A 159 6.60 -0.36 -0.79
C LEU A 159 7.94 0.36 -0.99
N ARG A 160 7.96 1.32 -1.93
CA ARG A 160 9.12 2.16 -2.22
C ARG A 160 8.84 3.59 -1.77
N PHE A 161 9.67 4.11 -0.89
CA PHE A 161 9.64 5.50 -0.43
C PHE A 161 10.57 6.31 -1.33
N ILE A 162 9.99 7.31 -1.99
CA ILE A 162 10.58 8.07 -3.07
C ILE A 162 10.59 9.54 -2.64
N ASP A 163 11.73 10.18 -2.81
CA ASP A 163 11.90 11.61 -2.62
C ASP A 163 11.19 12.36 -3.76
N PRO A 164 10.22 13.26 -3.49
CA PRO A 164 9.40 13.88 -4.52
C PRO A 164 10.18 14.85 -5.42
N GLU A 165 11.29 15.43 -4.93
CA GLU A 165 12.10 16.37 -5.70
C GLU A 165 12.96 15.65 -6.74
N THR A 166 13.63 14.57 -6.31
CA THR A 166 14.59 13.82 -7.14
C THR A 166 13.98 12.60 -7.82
N PHE A 167 12.82 12.15 -7.35
CA PHE A 167 12.17 10.89 -7.72
C PHE A 167 13.04 9.64 -7.49
N HIS A 168 14.01 9.72 -6.59
CA HIS A 168 14.89 8.61 -6.24
C HIS A 168 14.35 7.82 -5.04
N VAL A 169 14.47 6.49 -5.11
CA VAL A 169 14.07 5.61 -4.00
C VAL A 169 15.05 5.79 -2.83
N LYS A 170 14.55 6.23 -1.67
CA LYS A 170 15.32 6.40 -0.43
C LYS A 170 15.23 5.18 0.48
N ARG A 171 14.06 4.52 0.50
CA ARG A 171 13.80 3.37 1.36
C ARG A 171 12.90 2.36 0.66
N ARG A 172 13.10 1.09 0.98
CA ARG A 172 12.21 -0.02 0.60
C ARG A 172 11.69 -0.67 1.86
N LEU A 173 10.41 -0.98 1.89
CA LEU A 173 9.74 -1.56 3.05
C LEU A 173 8.94 -2.76 2.59
N ALA A 174 9.30 -3.94 3.08
CA ALA A 174 8.55 -5.15 2.77
C ALA A 174 7.33 -5.28 3.70
N VAL A 175 6.21 -5.70 3.15
CA VAL A 175 4.90 -5.72 3.81
C VAL A 175 4.53 -7.14 4.21
N TYR A 176 4.11 -7.33 5.48
CA TYR A 176 3.82 -8.65 6.03
C TYR A 176 2.64 -8.64 6.99
N ASP A 177 1.85 -9.72 6.96
CA ASP A 177 0.93 -10.12 8.02
C ASP A 177 1.55 -11.29 8.80
N GLY A 178 2.05 -11.01 10.00
CA GLY A 178 2.85 -11.95 10.78
C GLY A 178 4.13 -12.34 10.03
N ARG A 179 4.20 -13.58 9.54
CA ARG A 179 5.32 -14.09 8.72
C ARG A 179 5.02 -14.13 7.23
N LYS A 180 3.78 -13.82 6.83
CA LYS A 180 3.32 -13.94 5.44
C LYS A 180 3.57 -12.61 4.71
N PRO A 181 4.37 -12.59 3.62
CA PRO A 181 4.45 -11.43 2.76
C PRO A 181 3.09 -11.16 2.11
N ILE A 182 2.71 -9.88 2.02
CA ILE A 182 1.47 -9.45 1.37
C ILE A 182 1.82 -8.83 0.03
N SER A 183 1.61 -9.59 -1.05
CA SER A 183 1.76 -9.13 -2.43
C SER A 183 0.46 -8.55 -2.98
N SER A 184 0.47 -8.17 -4.25
CA SER A 184 -0.65 -7.57 -4.97
C SER A 184 -1.11 -6.24 -4.37
N LEU A 185 -0.19 -5.53 -3.70
CA LEU A 185 -0.41 -4.15 -3.26
C LEU A 185 -0.65 -3.29 -4.49
N ASN A 186 -1.84 -2.71 -4.59
CA ASN A 186 -2.25 -1.91 -5.73
C ASN A 186 -2.40 -0.45 -5.31
N GLU A 187 -3.55 0.16 -5.56
CA GLU A 187 -3.83 1.54 -5.19
C GLU A 187 -3.60 1.79 -3.68
N LEU A 188 -3.04 2.96 -3.36
CA LEU A 188 -2.55 3.32 -2.03
C LEU A 188 -3.16 4.64 -1.58
N GLU A 189 -3.41 4.75 -0.26
CA GLU A 189 -3.73 6.03 0.36
C GLU A 189 -3.09 6.18 1.74
N TYR A 190 -2.61 7.37 2.08
CA TYR A 190 -2.05 7.65 3.41
C TYR A 190 -3.14 8.20 4.34
N VAL A 191 -3.52 7.38 5.33
CA VAL A 191 -4.66 7.65 6.20
C VAL A 191 -4.19 7.64 7.65
N GLU A 192 -4.20 8.81 8.28
CA GLU A 192 -3.94 8.98 9.73
C GLU A 192 -2.67 8.26 10.25
N GLY A 193 -1.58 8.29 9.47
CA GLY A 193 -0.31 7.68 9.84
C GLY A 193 -0.09 6.25 9.32
N GLU A 194 -1.06 5.69 8.60
CA GLU A 194 -0.99 4.36 8.00
C GLU A 194 -1.01 4.45 6.48
N VAL A 195 -0.35 3.49 5.81
CA VAL A 195 -0.53 3.27 4.38
C VAL A 195 -1.63 2.26 4.19
N TRP A 196 -2.71 2.67 3.55
CA TRP A 196 -3.79 1.77 3.14
C TRP A 196 -3.50 1.29 1.73
N ALA A 197 -3.73 0.01 1.47
CA ALA A 197 -3.48 -0.57 0.16
C ALA A 197 -4.62 -1.49 -0.26
N ASN A 198 -5.20 -1.25 -1.44
CA ASN A 198 -6.01 -2.27 -2.10
C ASN A 198 -5.15 -3.50 -2.39
N ILE A 199 -5.73 -4.69 -2.24
CA ILE A 199 -5.12 -5.94 -2.68
C ILE A 199 -5.78 -6.36 -4.00
N TRP A 200 -5.02 -6.39 -5.09
CA TRP A 200 -5.58 -6.67 -6.42
C TRP A 200 -6.25 -8.05 -6.47
N TYR A 201 -7.51 -8.08 -6.91
CA TYR A 201 -8.43 -9.23 -6.90
C TYR A 201 -8.82 -9.80 -5.52
N ASP A 202 -8.61 -9.08 -4.43
CA ASP A 202 -9.18 -9.42 -3.12
C ASP A 202 -10.12 -8.29 -2.64
N ASP A 203 -11.19 -8.64 -1.94
CA ASP A 203 -12.18 -7.69 -1.43
C ASP A 203 -11.69 -7.10 -0.09
N LYS A 204 -10.42 -6.65 -0.04
CA LYS A 204 -9.78 -6.16 1.18
C LYS A 204 -8.86 -4.98 0.94
N ILE A 205 -8.74 -4.16 1.99
CA ILE A 205 -7.69 -3.16 2.13
C ILE A 205 -6.79 -3.56 3.31
N ALA A 206 -5.48 -3.55 3.08
CA ALA A 206 -4.49 -3.70 4.15
C ALA A 206 -4.22 -2.32 4.77
N ARG A 207 -4.23 -2.24 6.11
CA ARG A 207 -3.73 -1.09 6.87
C ARG A 207 -2.31 -1.39 7.31
N ILE A 208 -1.33 -0.64 6.81
CA ILE A 208 0.10 -0.94 6.93
C ILE A 208 0.77 0.15 7.75
N ASP A 209 1.52 -0.26 8.77
CA ASP A 209 2.42 0.62 9.51
C ASP A 209 3.63 0.98 8.61
N PRO A 210 3.82 2.26 8.22
CA PRO A 210 4.91 2.68 7.32
C PRO A 210 6.30 2.66 7.98
N ALA A 211 6.39 2.52 9.31
CA ALA A 211 7.67 2.37 9.99
C ALA A 211 8.17 0.93 9.90
N THR A 212 7.28 -0.06 10.03
CA THR A 212 7.65 -1.48 10.18
C THR A 212 7.25 -2.38 9.03
N GLY A 213 6.31 -1.96 8.17
CA GLY A 213 5.75 -2.78 7.09
C GLY A 213 4.76 -3.83 7.58
N ARG A 214 4.40 -3.81 8.87
CA ARG A 214 3.43 -4.75 9.42
C ARG A 214 2.02 -4.33 9.04
N VAL A 215 1.20 -5.29 8.65
CA VAL A 215 -0.25 -5.10 8.56
C VAL A 215 -0.80 -5.01 9.98
N VAL A 216 -1.38 -3.86 10.32
CA VAL A 216 -2.00 -3.57 11.62
C VAL A 216 -3.50 -3.84 11.62
N GLY A 217 -4.12 -3.90 10.44
CA GLY A 217 -5.53 -4.20 10.27
C GLY A 217 -5.91 -4.56 8.84
N TRP A 218 -7.06 -5.19 8.69
CA TRP A 218 -7.71 -5.47 7.41
C TRP A 218 -9.09 -4.82 7.39
N ILE A 219 -9.46 -4.22 6.27
CA ILE A 219 -10.82 -3.73 6.03
C ILE A 219 -11.48 -4.67 5.02
N ASP A 220 -12.59 -5.29 5.40
CA ASP A 220 -13.39 -6.19 4.56
C ASP A 220 -14.35 -5.38 3.69
N LEU A 221 -14.21 -5.52 2.36
CA LEU A 221 -15.03 -4.87 1.34
C LEU A 221 -16.06 -5.82 0.71
N LYS A 222 -16.19 -7.05 1.22
CA LYS A 222 -17.04 -8.06 0.63
C LYS A 222 -18.47 -7.55 0.46
N GLY A 223 -18.95 -7.61 -0.78
CA GLY A 223 -20.31 -7.20 -1.15
C GLY A 223 -20.46 -5.72 -1.48
N LEU A 224 -19.40 -4.90 -1.39
CA LEU A 224 -19.42 -3.52 -1.86
C LEU A 224 -19.46 -3.44 -3.40
N LYS A 225 -18.91 -4.44 -4.11
CA LYS A 225 -18.95 -4.49 -5.58
C LYS A 225 -20.39 -4.44 -6.13
N PRO A 226 -20.70 -3.51 -7.05
CA PRO A 226 -22.03 -3.39 -7.64
C PRO A 226 -22.49 -4.69 -8.29
N ARG A 227 -23.75 -5.07 -8.04
CA ARG A 227 -24.32 -6.34 -8.51
C ARG A 227 -24.25 -6.51 -10.03
N SER A 228 -24.39 -5.41 -10.78
CA SER A 228 -24.28 -5.38 -12.24
C SER A 228 -22.89 -5.75 -12.77
N LEU A 229 -21.86 -5.67 -11.92
CA LEU A 229 -20.46 -5.91 -12.29
C LEU A 229 -19.92 -7.24 -11.76
N LEU A 230 -20.71 -8.04 -11.03
CA LEU A 230 -20.24 -9.29 -10.41
C LEU A 230 -19.62 -10.28 -11.42
N LEU A 231 -20.09 -10.29 -12.66
CA LEU A 231 -19.55 -11.15 -13.73
C LEU A 231 -18.35 -10.53 -14.45
N ASN A 232 -18.12 -9.22 -14.33
CA ASN A 232 -16.96 -8.56 -14.90
C ASN A 232 -15.77 -8.74 -13.95
N ARG A 233 -14.80 -9.57 -14.35
CA ARG A 233 -13.63 -9.89 -13.52
C ARG A 233 -12.67 -8.70 -13.36
N GLU A 234 -12.60 -7.80 -14.33
CA GLU A 234 -11.68 -6.65 -14.30
C GLU A 234 -12.24 -5.47 -13.50
N ALA A 235 -13.55 -5.44 -13.26
CA ALA A 235 -14.21 -4.42 -12.45
C ALA A 235 -14.01 -4.64 -10.93
N VAL A 236 -12.75 -4.76 -10.50
CA VAL A 236 -12.37 -4.99 -9.10
C VAL A 236 -12.39 -3.70 -8.28
N HIS A 237 -12.37 -3.85 -6.96
CA HIS A 237 -12.07 -2.76 -6.04
C HIS A 237 -10.69 -2.16 -6.36
N ASN A 238 -10.64 -0.85 -6.53
CA ASN A 238 -9.41 -0.10 -6.74
C ASN A 238 -9.70 1.39 -6.63
N GLY A 239 -9.01 2.11 -5.74
CA GLY A 239 -9.24 3.52 -5.47
C GLY A 239 -9.69 3.74 -4.03
N ILE A 240 -8.83 4.37 -3.25
CA ILE A 240 -9.03 4.79 -1.87
C ILE A 240 -8.69 6.27 -1.82
N ALA A 241 -9.59 7.11 -1.33
CA ALA A 241 -9.28 8.51 -1.11
C ALA A 241 -9.67 8.94 0.30
N TYR A 242 -8.85 9.77 0.92
CA TYR A 242 -9.07 10.29 2.26
C TYR A 242 -9.04 11.81 2.26
N ASP A 243 -10.11 12.42 2.79
CA ASP A 243 -10.13 13.86 3.08
C ASP A 243 -9.69 14.09 4.54
N PRO A 244 -8.49 14.61 4.80
CA PRO A 244 -8.02 14.86 6.17
C PRO A 244 -8.80 15.98 6.88
N LYS A 245 -9.43 16.91 6.16
CA LYS A 245 -10.15 18.04 6.76
C LYS A 245 -11.46 17.59 7.39
N SER A 246 -12.17 16.71 6.71
CA SER A 246 -13.47 16.19 7.16
C SER A 246 -13.41 14.75 7.70
N ARG A 247 -12.24 14.09 7.59
CA ARG A 247 -11.98 12.69 7.95
C ARG A 247 -12.92 11.71 7.24
N ARG A 248 -13.22 11.99 5.97
CA ARG A 248 -14.08 11.15 5.11
C ARG A 248 -13.22 10.21 4.29
N ILE A 249 -13.71 8.99 4.09
CA ILE A 249 -13.05 7.96 3.28
C ILE A 249 -13.95 7.62 2.11
N PHE A 250 -13.37 7.55 0.93
CA PHE A 250 -14.06 7.21 -0.30
C PHE A 250 -13.43 5.98 -0.95
N LEU A 251 -14.28 5.08 -1.42
CA LEU A 251 -13.89 3.84 -2.08
C LEU A 251 -14.64 3.67 -3.40
N THR A 252 -13.95 3.20 -4.43
CA THR A 252 -14.56 2.85 -5.72
C THR A 252 -13.90 1.59 -6.31
N GLY A 253 -14.13 1.35 -7.58
CA GLY A 253 -13.46 0.32 -8.36
C GLY A 253 -13.46 0.62 -9.84
N LYS A 254 -12.77 -0.25 -10.57
CA LYS A 254 -12.60 -0.11 -12.01
C LYS A 254 -13.95 -0.26 -12.71
N ASN A 255 -14.35 0.74 -13.49
CA ASN A 255 -15.63 0.81 -14.20
C ASN A 255 -16.87 0.80 -13.29
N TRP A 256 -16.71 1.14 -12.00
CA TRP A 256 -17.84 1.20 -11.10
C TRP A 256 -18.73 2.41 -11.39
N PRO A 257 -20.06 2.29 -11.33
CA PRO A 257 -20.97 3.42 -11.46
C PRO A 257 -21.07 4.30 -10.21
N THR A 258 -20.43 3.89 -9.11
CA THR A 258 -20.62 4.48 -7.79
C THR A 258 -19.29 4.61 -7.05
N LEU A 259 -19.05 5.80 -6.51
CA LEU A 259 -18.05 6.08 -5.48
C LEU A 259 -18.78 6.07 -4.12
N TYR A 260 -18.25 5.34 -3.15
CA TYR A 260 -18.87 5.17 -1.84
C TYR A 260 -18.10 5.98 -0.80
N GLU A 261 -18.78 6.86 -0.07
CA GLU A 261 -18.27 7.33 1.21
C GLU A 261 -18.55 6.27 2.27
N VAL A 262 -17.54 5.93 3.08
CA VAL A 262 -17.63 4.88 4.08
C VAL A 262 -17.09 5.31 5.43
N GLU A 263 -17.63 4.71 6.48
CA GLU A 263 -17.02 4.64 7.79
C GLU A 263 -16.44 3.26 8.05
N ILE A 264 -15.30 3.21 8.74
CA ILE A 264 -14.70 1.96 9.20
C ILE A 264 -15.26 1.60 10.57
N VAL A 265 -15.88 0.42 10.67
CA VAL A 265 -16.49 -0.08 11.91
C VAL A 265 -15.80 -1.37 12.38
N PRO A 266 -15.71 -1.60 13.71
CA PRO A 266 -15.18 -2.85 14.26
C PRO A 266 -15.94 -4.12 13.86
#